data_AF-A0A956RJE9-F1
#
_entry.id   AF-A0A956RJE9-F1
#
_cell.length_a   1.000
_cell.length_b   1.000
_cell.length_c   1.000
_cell.angle_alpha   90.00
_cell.angle_beta   90.00
_cell.angle_gamma   90.00
#
_symmetry.space_group_name_H-M   'P 1'
#
loop_
_entity.id
_entity.type
_entity.pdbx_description
1 polymer ?
#
loop_
_entity_poly.entity_id
_entity_poly.type
_entity_poly.pdbx_seq_one_letter_code
_entity_poly.pdbx_strand_id
1 'polypeptide(L)'
;MLTAISLSQLDPGLAQSLAFRAWVVSLVLLFFKMFVNSGVQAIVRLRTGTFTRPDDARVFGRGAEAAAREHPIVERANGCWRNDLENIPAYLMISLAFVLAGGAGRQAVVYFGLYTLIRCVHTLVYLLGLQPHRFLVFTAGNIVLFALVANLLLVVFA
;
A
#
# COMPACT_ATOMS: atom_id res chain seq x y z
N MET A 1 4.24 -30.47 17.96
CA MET A 1 5.53 -29.85 17.58
C MET A 1 5.34 -29.17 16.24
N LEU A 2 5.17 -27.84 16.24
CA LEU A 2 5.20 -27.05 15.01
C LEU A 2 6.67 -26.96 14.58
N THR A 3 7.04 -27.68 13.53
CA THR A 3 8.37 -27.60 12.93
C THR A 3 8.55 -26.17 12.43
N ALA A 4 9.45 -25.41 13.04
CA ALA A 4 9.88 -24.13 12.50
C ALA A 4 10.41 -24.41 11.09
N ILE A 5 9.76 -23.84 10.07
CA ILE A 5 10.29 -23.83 8.71
C ILE A 5 11.64 -23.11 8.80
N SER A 6 12.73 -23.89 8.76
CA SER A 6 14.07 -23.33 8.73
C SER A 6 14.19 -22.55 7.41
N LEU A 7 14.61 -21.28 7.49
CA LEU A 7 14.88 -20.44 6.30
C LEU A 7 15.86 -21.09 5.32
N SER A 8 16.64 -22.07 5.78
CA SER A 8 17.53 -22.91 4.96
C SER A 8 16.81 -23.87 4.00
N GLN A 9 15.49 -24.02 4.09
CA GLN A 9 14.67 -24.86 3.19
C GLN A 9 13.93 -24.06 2.11
N LEU A 10 14.00 -22.72 2.13
CA LEU A 10 13.57 -21.94 0.98
C LEU A 10 14.54 -22.22 -0.16
N ASP A 11 14.01 -22.69 -1.30
CA ASP A 11 14.79 -22.90 -2.51
C ASP A 11 15.60 -21.62 -2.80
N PRO A 12 16.95 -21.68 -2.79
CA PRO A 12 17.79 -20.53 -3.11
C PRO A 12 17.43 -19.93 -4.49
N GLY A 13 16.88 -20.73 -5.39
CA GLY A 13 16.35 -20.31 -6.69
C GLY A 13 15.13 -19.38 -6.59
N LEU A 14 14.23 -19.61 -5.63
CA LEU A 14 13.05 -18.76 -5.43
C LEU A 14 13.46 -17.35 -4.97
N ALA A 15 14.35 -17.26 -3.98
CA ALA A 15 14.84 -15.98 -3.47
C ALA A 15 15.63 -15.19 -4.54
N GLN A 16 16.27 -15.90 -5.47
CA GLN A 16 16.96 -15.30 -6.61
C GLN A 16 16.06 -15.02 -7.81
N SER A 17 14.83 -15.55 -7.81
CA SER A 17 13.90 -15.36 -8.92
C SER A 17 13.57 -13.88 -9.14
N LEU A 18 13.46 -13.49 -10.41
CA LEU A 18 13.06 -12.13 -10.78
C LEU A 18 11.67 -11.78 -10.23
N ALA A 19 10.77 -12.77 -10.16
CA ALA A 19 9.42 -12.58 -9.63
C ALA A 19 9.43 -12.22 -8.13
N PHE A 20 10.18 -12.96 -7.32
CA PHE A 20 10.31 -12.67 -5.89
C PHE A 20 10.98 -11.32 -5.65
N ARG A 21 12.05 -11.00 -6.38
CA ARG A 21 12.71 -9.68 -6.29
C ARG A 21 11.77 -8.53 -6.62
N ALA A 22 10.98 -8.66 -7.69
CA ALA A 22 9.96 -7.66 -8.05
C ALA A 22 8.89 -7.49 -6.95
N TRP A 23 8.46 -8.60 -6.35
CA TRP A 23 7.51 -8.57 -5.23
C TRP A 23 8.06 -7.85 -4.01
N VAL A 24 9.32 -8.16 -3.61
CA VAL A 24 9.98 -7.48 -2.48
C VAL A 24 10.10 -5.97 -2.74
N VAL A 25 10.51 -5.57 -3.95
CA VAL A 25 10.58 -4.14 -4.31
C VAL A 25 9.20 -3.48 -4.20
N SER A 26 8.15 -4.12 -4.72
CA SER A 26 6.79 -3.62 -4.62
C SER A 26 6.33 -3.48 -3.17
N LEU A 27 6.56 -4.50 -2.33
CA LEU A 27 6.22 -4.49 -0.91
C LEU A 27 6.90 -3.33 -0.19
N VAL A 28 8.21 -3.16 -0.39
CA VAL A 28 8.99 -2.11 0.27
C VAL A 28 8.51 -0.72 -0.16
N LEU A 29 8.28 -0.50 -1.46
CA LEU A 29 7.78 0.78 -1.95
C LEU A 29 6.39 1.12 -1.42
N LEU A 30 5.47 0.14 -1.38
CA LEU A 30 4.13 0.32 -0.84
C LEU A 30 4.16 0.57 0.68
N PHE A 31 5.02 -0.13 1.41
CA PHE A 31 5.24 0.13 2.84
C PHE A 31 5.70 1.57 3.08
N PHE A 32 6.75 2.01 2.37
CA PHE A 32 7.26 3.38 2.52
C PHE A 32 6.22 4.42 2.13
N LYS A 33 5.44 4.18 1.07
CA LYS A 33 4.32 5.05 0.67
C LYS A 33 3.29 5.19 1.79
N MET A 34 2.89 4.08 2.41
CA MET A 34 1.93 4.10 3.53
C MET A 34 2.52 4.81 4.75
N PHE A 35 3.81 4.62 5.02
CA PHE A 35 4.51 5.32 6.10
C PHE A 35 4.58 6.84 5.86
N VAL A 36 4.88 7.27 4.63
CA VAL A 36 4.82 8.69 4.23
C VAL A 36 3.44 9.28 4.48
N ASN A 37 2.38 8.52 4.19
CA ASN A 37 1.00 8.97 4.45
C ASN A 37 0.72 9.19 5.95
N SER A 38 1.28 8.37 6.85
CA SER A 38 1.25 8.65 8.30
C SER A 38 2.05 9.90 8.66
N GLY A 39 3.22 10.08 8.05
CA GLY A 39 4.06 11.27 8.23
C GLY A 39 3.34 12.56 7.86
N VAL A 40 2.61 12.58 6.73
CA VAL A 40 1.79 13.73 6.31
C VAL A 40 0.80 14.12 7.41
N GLN A 41 0.12 13.16 8.02
CA GLN A 41 -0.83 13.46 9.09
C GLN A 41 -0.15 14.06 10.33
N ALA A 42 0.92 13.42 10.79
CA ALA A 42 1.67 13.87 11.97
C ALA A 42 2.23 15.29 11.77
N ILE A 43 2.86 15.55 10.61
CA ILE A 43 3.42 16.86 10.28
C ILE A 43 2.33 17.92 10.23
N VAL A 44 1.19 17.65 9.59
CA VAL A 44 0.10 18.63 9.49
C VAL A 44 -0.46 18.95 10.87
N ARG A 45 -0.77 17.95 11.70
CA ARG A 45 -1.26 18.16 13.07
C ARG A 45 -0.29 18.99 13.92
N LEU A 46 1.00 18.67 13.89
CA LEU A 46 2.02 19.39 14.65
C LEU A 46 2.24 20.83 14.15
N ARG A 47 2.11 21.06 12.84
CA ARG A 47 2.26 22.39 12.24
C ARG A 47 1.05 23.29 12.53
N THR A 48 -0.16 22.74 12.46
CA THR A 48 -1.40 23.51 12.66
C THR A 48 -1.86 23.54 14.11
N GLY A 49 -1.30 22.71 14.99
CA GLY A 49 -1.78 22.53 16.35
C GLY A 49 -3.18 21.91 16.43
N THR A 50 -3.68 21.34 15.33
CA THR A 50 -5.05 20.82 15.24
C THR A 50 -5.06 19.36 15.68
N PHE A 51 -5.58 19.10 16.88
CA PHE A 51 -5.75 17.76 17.43
C PHE A 51 -7.18 17.57 17.87
N THR A 52 -7.82 16.50 17.40
CA THR A 52 -9.19 16.13 17.80
C THR A 52 -9.23 15.42 19.16
N ARG A 53 -8.13 14.77 19.57
CA ARG A 53 -8.01 14.12 20.87
C ARG A 53 -7.60 15.13 21.95
N PRO A 54 -8.32 15.19 23.09
CA PRO A 54 -8.01 16.10 24.19
C PRO A 54 -6.60 15.91 24.77
N ASP A 55 -6.15 14.67 24.91
CA ASP A 55 -4.80 14.38 25.43
C ASP A 55 -3.70 14.95 24.53
N ASP A 56 -3.84 14.77 23.21
CA ASP A 56 -2.88 15.29 22.23
C ASP A 56 -2.96 16.81 22.12
N ALA A 57 -4.16 17.40 22.21
CA ALA A 57 -4.35 18.85 22.22
C ALA A 57 -3.68 19.51 23.43
N ARG A 58 -3.79 18.89 24.62
CA ARG A 58 -3.16 19.40 25.84
C ARG A 58 -1.63 19.41 25.75
N VAL A 59 -1.04 18.39 25.11
CA VAL A 59 0.42 18.24 25.02
C VAL A 59 1.00 19.00 23.82
N PHE A 60 0.37 18.91 22.66
CA PHE A 60 0.91 19.39 21.38
C PHE A 60 0.10 20.53 20.74
N GLY A 61 -1.09 20.83 21.24
CA GLY A 61 -2.02 21.84 20.69
C GLY A 61 -1.64 23.29 21.01
N ARG A 62 -0.49 23.55 21.63
CA ARG A 62 0.05 24.91 21.91
C ARG A 62 -0.93 25.80 22.68
N GLY A 63 -1.64 25.22 23.64
CA GLY A 63 -2.65 25.91 24.46
C GLY A 63 -4.03 25.99 23.83
N ALA A 64 -4.26 25.41 22.65
CA ALA A 64 -5.58 25.25 22.08
C ALA A 64 -6.34 24.06 22.71
N GLU A 65 -7.65 24.21 22.85
CA GLU A 65 -8.54 23.11 23.17
C GLU A 65 -8.63 22.11 22.01
N ALA A 66 -9.19 20.93 22.29
CA ALA A 66 -9.41 19.90 21.27
C ALA A 66 -10.26 20.45 20.12
N ALA A 67 -9.78 20.28 18.89
CA ALA A 67 -10.48 20.72 17.70
C ALA A 67 -11.71 19.82 17.45
N ALA A 68 -12.85 20.43 17.11
CA ALA A 68 -14.07 19.69 16.79
C ALA A 68 -13.95 18.84 15.51
N ARG A 69 -13.05 19.21 14.59
CA ARG A 69 -12.77 18.50 13.35
C ARG A 69 -11.28 18.46 13.07
N GLU A 70 -10.90 17.47 12.27
CA GLU A 70 -9.52 17.28 11.85
C GLU A 70 -9.18 18.21 10.68
N HIS A 71 -7.89 18.50 10.47
CA HIS A 71 -7.47 19.29 9.31
C HIS A 71 -7.83 18.57 7.99
N PRO A 72 -8.34 19.25 6.94
CA PRO A 72 -8.81 18.59 5.71
C PRO A 72 -7.78 17.69 5.03
N ILE A 73 -6.50 18.05 5.06
CA ILE A 73 -5.41 17.20 4.52
C ILE A 73 -5.28 15.89 5.32
N VAL A 74 -5.44 15.96 6.65
CA VAL A 74 -5.36 14.78 7.52
C VAL A 74 -6.58 13.88 7.28
N GLU A 75 -7.78 14.44 7.08
CA GLU A 75 -8.96 13.66 6.68
C GLU A 75 -8.73 12.92 5.36
N ARG A 76 -8.15 13.59 4.36
CA ARG A 76 -7.80 12.95 3.07
C ARG A 76 -6.74 11.88 3.25
N ALA A 77 -5.72 12.12 4.06
CA ALA A 77 -4.67 11.14 4.36
C ALA A 77 -5.24 9.91 5.12
N ASN A 78 -6.21 10.10 6.01
CA ASN A 78 -6.97 9.01 6.62
C ASN A 78 -7.76 8.21 5.56
N GLY A 79 -8.40 8.90 4.61
CA GLY A 79 -9.04 8.27 3.46
C GLY A 79 -8.08 7.45 2.59
N CYS A 80 -6.86 7.95 2.37
CA CYS A 80 -5.78 7.21 1.70
C CYS A 80 -5.42 5.94 2.46
N TRP A 81 -5.23 6.04 3.79
CA TRP A 81 -4.90 4.90 4.65
C TRP A 81 -5.97 3.81 4.59
N ARG A 82 -7.24 4.19 4.72
CA ARG A 82 -8.36 3.24 4.64
C ARG A 82 -8.36 2.51 3.30
N ASN A 83 -8.23 3.25 2.20
CA ASN A 83 -8.20 2.61 0.88
C ASN A 83 -6.95 1.74 0.67
N ASP A 84 -5.81 2.14 1.18
CA ASP A 84 -4.59 1.33 1.14
C ASP A 84 -4.75 0.03 1.93
N LEU A 85 -5.36 0.08 3.12
CA LEU A 85 -5.64 -1.11 3.94
C LEU A 85 -6.67 -2.05 3.30
N GLU A 86 -7.61 -1.54 2.52
CA GLU A 86 -8.57 -2.36 1.77
C GLU A 86 -7.92 -3.08 0.56
N ASN A 87 -6.86 -2.52 -0.02
CA ASN A 87 -6.36 -2.96 -1.32
C ASN A 87 -4.97 -3.61 -1.27
N ILE A 88 -4.02 -3.00 -0.58
CA ILE A 88 -2.61 -3.44 -0.57
C ILE A 88 -2.43 -4.82 0.07
N PRO A 89 -3.07 -5.16 1.20
CA PRO A 89 -2.94 -6.51 1.77
C PRO A 89 -3.41 -7.61 0.82
N ALA A 90 -4.55 -7.43 0.16
CA ALA A 90 -5.05 -8.38 -0.83
C ALA A 90 -4.09 -8.53 -2.01
N TYR A 91 -3.60 -7.42 -2.55
CA TYR A 91 -2.58 -7.44 -3.59
C TYR A 91 -1.30 -8.18 -3.15
N LEU A 92 -0.77 -7.90 -1.95
CA LEU A 92 0.45 -8.54 -1.46
C LEU A 92 0.29 -10.05 -1.34
N MET A 93 -0.87 -10.53 -0.88
CA MET A 93 -1.18 -11.96 -0.80
C MET A 93 -1.30 -12.61 -2.18
N ILE A 94 -2.04 -11.99 -3.11
CA ILE A 94 -2.22 -12.51 -4.48
C ILE A 94 -0.90 -12.51 -5.26
N SER A 95 -0.13 -11.43 -5.17
CA SER A 95 1.17 -11.32 -5.84
C SER A 95 2.20 -12.28 -5.25
N LEU A 96 2.18 -12.53 -3.94
CA LEU A 96 3.01 -13.57 -3.33
C LEU A 96 2.60 -14.96 -3.82
N ALA A 97 1.30 -15.25 -3.88
CA ALA A 97 0.80 -16.51 -4.44
C ALA A 97 1.26 -16.70 -5.89
N PHE A 98 1.27 -15.64 -6.71
CA PHE A 98 1.82 -15.68 -8.07
C PHE A 98 3.30 -16.04 -8.11
N VAL A 99 4.11 -15.47 -7.21
CA VAL A 99 5.52 -15.83 -7.10
C VAL A 99 5.70 -17.30 -6.68
N LEU A 100 4.95 -17.75 -5.67
CA LEU A 100 5.04 -19.11 -5.14
C LEU A 100 4.51 -20.16 -6.12
N ALA A 101 3.56 -19.80 -6.98
CA ALA A 101 3.06 -20.65 -8.06
C ALA A 101 4.04 -20.77 -9.26
N GLY A 102 5.23 -20.17 -9.18
CA GLY A 102 6.21 -20.22 -10.28
C GLY A 102 5.91 -19.24 -11.42
N GLY A 103 5.16 -18.18 -11.15
CA GLY A 103 4.82 -17.17 -12.13
C GLY A 103 6.04 -16.53 -12.80
N ALA A 104 5.93 -16.26 -14.12
CA ALA A 104 7.06 -15.78 -14.91
C ALA A 104 7.56 -14.41 -14.44
N GLY A 105 8.88 -14.28 -14.24
CA GLY A 105 9.50 -13.06 -13.71
C GLY A 105 9.22 -11.78 -14.52
N ARG A 106 9.13 -11.87 -15.85
CA ARG A 106 8.78 -10.73 -16.70
C ARG A 106 7.36 -10.21 -16.42
N GLN A 107 6.41 -11.12 -16.22
CA GLN A 107 5.02 -10.78 -15.92
C GLN A 107 4.91 -10.16 -14.53
N ALA A 108 5.62 -10.73 -13.54
CA ALA A 108 5.71 -10.17 -12.19
C ALA A 108 6.20 -8.72 -12.20
N VAL A 109 7.28 -8.41 -12.91
CA VAL A 109 7.81 -7.03 -13.03
C VAL A 109 6.74 -6.06 -13.57
N VAL A 110 5.98 -6.48 -14.58
CA VAL A 110 4.93 -5.64 -15.18
C VAL A 110 3.75 -5.45 -14.22
N TYR A 111 3.15 -6.52 -13.71
CA TYR A 111 1.98 -6.43 -12.83
C TYR A 111 2.31 -5.68 -11.54
N PHE A 112 3.42 -6.05 -10.88
CA PHE A 112 3.78 -5.50 -9.58
C PHE A 112 4.25 -4.06 -9.71
N GLY A 113 5.01 -3.75 -10.77
CA GLY A 113 5.44 -2.39 -11.09
C GLY A 113 4.26 -1.46 -11.37
N LEU A 114 3.36 -1.86 -12.27
CA LEU A 114 2.16 -1.08 -12.60
C LEU A 114 1.26 -0.86 -11.39
N TYR A 115 0.97 -1.93 -10.63
CA TYR A 115 0.14 -1.79 -9.43
C TYR A 115 0.77 -0.81 -8.43
N THR A 116 2.06 -0.98 -8.14
CA THR A 116 2.79 -0.08 -7.22
C THR A 116 2.73 1.37 -7.66
N LEU A 117 3.04 1.63 -8.94
CA LEU A 117 3.00 2.98 -9.51
C LEU A 117 1.60 3.59 -9.40
N ILE A 118 0.57 2.85 -9.80
CA ILE A 118 -0.82 3.30 -9.74
C ILE A 118 -1.23 3.63 -8.29
N ARG A 119 -0.84 2.82 -7.31
CA ARG A 119 -1.12 3.08 -5.89
C ARG A 119 -0.41 4.33 -5.37
N CYS A 120 0.82 4.60 -5.82
CA CYS A 120 1.52 5.86 -5.52
C CYS A 120 0.79 7.07 -6.11
N VAL A 121 0.42 7.00 -7.40
CA VAL A 121 -0.34 8.07 -8.07
C VAL A 121 -1.70 8.27 -7.40
N HIS A 122 -2.39 7.20 -7.01
CA HIS A 122 -3.68 7.27 -6.32
C HIS A 122 -3.57 8.06 -5.02
N THR A 123 -2.56 7.81 -4.19
CA THR A 123 -2.33 8.56 -2.96
C THR A 123 -2.10 10.05 -3.24
N LEU A 124 -1.30 10.40 -4.24
CA LEU A 124 -1.06 11.82 -4.61
C LEU A 124 -2.35 12.51 -5.03
N VAL A 125 -3.09 11.91 -5.97
CA VAL A 125 -4.36 12.43 -6.49
C VAL A 125 -5.40 12.59 -5.39
N TYR A 126 -5.45 11.65 -4.44
CA TYR A 126 -6.35 11.68 -3.30
C TYR A 126 -5.98 12.82 -2.33
N LEU A 127 -4.71 12.96 -1.94
CA LEU A 127 -4.26 14.05 -1.06
C LEU A 127 -4.54 15.43 -1.68
N LEU A 128 -4.34 15.57 -2.99
CA LEU A 128 -4.66 16.79 -3.75
C LEU A 128 -6.16 17.05 -3.91
N GLY A 129 -7.02 16.06 -3.63
CA GLY A 129 -8.47 16.19 -3.73
C GLY A 129 -8.98 16.23 -5.17
N LEU A 130 -8.26 15.62 -6.11
CA LEU A 130 -8.57 15.69 -7.54
C LEU A 130 -9.62 14.64 -7.94
N GLN A 131 -10.87 15.09 -8.12
CA GLN A 131 -11.91 14.33 -8.84
C GLN A 131 -11.94 14.76 -10.32
N PRO A 132 -12.27 13.86 -11.27
CA PRO A 132 -12.60 12.43 -11.14
C PRO A 132 -11.36 11.51 -11.10
N HIS A 133 -10.16 12.08 -11.18
CA HIS A 133 -8.89 11.36 -11.27
C HIS A 133 -8.73 10.28 -10.19
N ARG A 134 -9.16 10.54 -8.95
CA ARG A 134 -9.11 9.54 -7.87
C ARG A 134 -9.81 8.25 -8.28
N PHE A 135 -11.03 8.36 -8.81
CA PHE A 135 -11.80 7.20 -9.25
C PHE A 135 -11.13 6.48 -10.42
N LEU A 136 -10.64 7.21 -11.41
CA LEU A 136 -9.99 6.64 -12.58
C LEU A 136 -8.74 5.83 -12.21
N VAL A 137 -7.87 6.40 -11.36
CA VAL A 137 -6.63 5.75 -10.92
C VAL A 137 -6.94 4.55 -10.02
N PHE A 138 -7.97 4.65 -9.17
CA PHE A 138 -8.45 3.51 -8.38
C PHE A 138 -8.91 2.35 -9.27
N THR A 139 -9.71 2.64 -10.30
CA THR A 139 -10.20 1.64 -11.25
C THR A 139 -9.06 1.01 -12.03
N ALA A 140 -8.08 1.80 -12.49
CA ALA A 140 -6.89 1.28 -13.17
C ALA A 140 -6.11 0.28 -12.29
N GLY A 141 -5.99 0.57 -10.99
CA GLY A 141 -5.32 -0.33 -10.04
C GLY A 141 -6.05 -1.66 -9.88
N ASN A 142 -7.38 -1.64 -9.84
CA ASN A 142 -8.20 -2.84 -9.79
C ASN A 142 -8.08 -3.67 -11.07
N ILE A 143 -8.07 -3.04 -12.25
CA ILE A 143 -7.88 -3.73 -13.52
C ILE A 143 -6.55 -4.51 -13.52
N VAL A 144 -5.46 -3.89 -13.06
CA VAL A 144 -4.16 -4.56 -12.96
C VAL A 144 -4.21 -5.73 -11.96
N LEU A 145 -4.87 -5.56 -10.81
CA LEU A 145 -5.02 -6.62 -9.83
C LEU A 145 -5.84 -7.80 -10.38
N PHE A 146 -6.97 -7.55 -11.04
CA PHE A 146 -7.78 -8.61 -11.63
C PHE A 146 -7.07 -9.32 -12.79
N ALA A 147 -6.29 -8.59 -13.60
CA ALA A 147 -5.45 -9.20 -14.62
C ALA A 147 -4.38 -10.12 -14.01
N LEU A 148 -3.75 -9.70 -12.90
CA LEU A 148 -2.83 -10.56 -12.15
C LEU A 148 -3.53 -11.80 -11.59
N VAL A 149 -4.75 -11.67 -11.03
CA VAL A 149 -5.54 -12.80 -10.53
C VAL A 149 -5.85 -13.79 -11.65
N ALA A 150 -6.34 -13.30 -12.80
CA ALA A 150 -6.63 -14.16 -13.95
C ALA A 150 -5.39 -14.93 -14.40
N ASN A 151 -4.24 -14.25 -14.46
CA ASN A 151 -2.98 -14.86 -14.83
C ASN A 151 -2.47 -15.86 -13.78
N LEU A 152 -2.64 -15.57 -12.49
CA LEU A 152 -2.34 -16.52 -11.41
C LEU A 152 -3.14 -17.81 -11.58
N LEU A 153 -4.43 -17.72 -11.89
CA LEU A 153 -5.26 -18.91 -12.12
C LEU A 153 -4.71 -19.73 -13.30
N LEU A 154 -4.31 -19.08 -14.39
CA LEU A 154 -3.69 -19.79 -15.53
C LEU A 154 -2.39 -20.49 -15.13
N VAL A 155 -1.53 -19.85 -14.34
CA VAL A 155 -0.26 -20.44 -13.87
C VAL A 155 -0.51 -21.63 -12.95
N VAL A 156 -1.55 -21.60 -12.11
CA VAL A 156 -1.87 -22.68 -11.16
C VAL A 156 -2.46 -23.92 -11.85
N PHE A 157 -3.17 -23.74 -12.97
CA PHE A 157 -3.85 -24.83 -13.69
C PHE A 157 -3.15 -25.25 -14.99
N ALA A 158 -1.98 -24.68 -15.31
CA ALA A 158 -1.14 -25.08 -16.44
C ALA A 158 -0.23 -26.25 -16.07
#